data_AF-A0A3N4MC69-F1
#
_entry.id   AF-A0A3N4MC69-F1
#
_cell.length_a   1.000
_cell.length_b   1.000
_cell.length_c   1.000
_cell.angle_alpha   90.00
_cell.angle_beta   90.00
_cell.angle_gamma   90.00
#
_symmetry.space_group_name_H-M   'P 1'
#
loop_
_entity.id
_entity.type
_entity.pdbx_description
1 polymer ?
#
loop_
_entity_poly.entity_id
_entity_poly.type
_entity_poly.pdbx_seq_one_letter_code
_entity_poly.pdbx_strand_id
1 'polypeptide(L)'
;MSTQTSGRQPYFRNIDNLQKLNRLDEAGQMRIMEQGFTPDDLAEFCDLADLDWIRACYALNISGMKIHRIMHQTFLPPETSKELFHLAQMYAQGYEFSNSRKRFNDWMTMERKYVRFLTPFVLLNSREGKAEANDML
;
A
#
# COMPACT_ATOMS: atom_id res chain seq x y z
N MET A 1 15.55 -21.80 9.89
CA MET A 1 16.61 -20.82 9.55
C MET A 1 15.98 -19.45 9.68
N SER A 2 16.25 -18.76 10.78
CA SER A 2 15.67 -17.44 11.07
C SER A 2 16.63 -16.39 10.52
N THR A 3 16.25 -15.76 9.40
CA THR A 3 16.96 -14.59 8.89
C THR A 3 16.74 -13.44 9.86
N GLN A 4 17.78 -13.11 10.63
CA GLN A 4 17.85 -11.90 11.43
C GLN A 4 17.82 -10.68 10.51
N THR A 5 16.65 -10.08 10.33
CA THR A 5 16.45 -8.69 9.88
C THR A 5 16.72 -7.74 11.05
N SER A 6 17.90 -7.81 11.65
CA SER A 6 18.28 -6.98 12.79
C SER A 6 18.60 -5.55 12.32
N GLY A 7 17.60 -4.66 12.34
CA GLY A 7 17.82 -3.19 12.30
C GLY A 7 16.87 -2.37 11.41
N ARG A 8 16.00 -3.01 10.62
CA ARG A 8 15.05 -2.28 9.76
C ARG A 8 13.77 -1.99 10.53
N GLN A 9 13.39 -0.72 10.62
CA GLN A 9 12.15 -0.30 11.27
C GLN A 9 10.95 -0.85 10.46
N PRO A 10 9.94 -1.44 11.12
CA PRO A 10 8.74 -1.88 10.41
C PRO A 10 7.97 -0.66 9.88
N TYR A 11 7.58 -0.71 8.60
CA TYR A 11 6.86 0.38 7.95
C TYR A 11 5.35 0.28 8.10
N PHE A 12 4.80 -0.94 8.15
CA PHE A 12 3.35 -1.17 8.00
C PHE A 12 2.69 -1.90 9.16
N ARG A 13 3.45 -2.23 10.21
CA ARG A 13 2.96 -2.91 11.41
C ARG A 13 1.75 -2.27 12.12
N ASN A 14 1.58 -0.94 12.00
CA ASN A 14 0.40 -0.23 12.49
C ASN A 14 0.24 1.14 11.77
N ILE A 15 -0.86 1.83 12.06
CA ILE A 15 -1.19 3.14 11.47
C ILE A 15 -0.11 4.18 11.80
N ASP A 16 0.44 4.19 13.02
CA ASP A 16 1.46 5.17 13.41
C ASP A 16 2.76 4.98 12.61
N ASN A 17 3.16 3.74 12.36
CA ASN A 17 4.31 3.42 11.51
C ASN A 17 4.09 3.91 10.07
N LEU A 18 2.90 3.66 9.51
CA LEU A 18 2.51 4.11 8.18
C LEU A 18 2.48 5.65 8.09
N GLN A 19 1.90 6.32 9.08
CA GLN A 19 1.83 7.79 9.12
C GLN A 19 3.21 8.42 9.27
N LYS A 20 4.12 7.81 10.06
CA LYS A 20 5.51 8.25 10.14
C LYS A 20 6.22 8.18 8.79
N LEU A 21 6.01 7.10 8.04
CA LEU A 21 6.52 6.97 6.68
C LEU A 21 6.02 8.11 5.77
N ASN A 22 4.71 8.41 5.84
CA ASN A 22 4.09 9.46 5.02
C ASN A 22 4.55 10.89 5.39
N ARG A 23 5.03 11.10 6.62
CA ARG A 23 5.52 12.40 7.13
C ARG A 23 7.01 12.64 6.87
N LEU A 24 7.72 11.69 6.27
CA LEU A 24 9.10 11.91 5.84
C LEU A 24 9.15 12.99 4.75
N ASP A 25 10.23 13.77 4.75
CA ASP A 25 10.53 14.68 3.65
C ASP A 25 10.86 13.89 2.37
N GLU A 26 10.92 14.59 1.23
CA GLU A 26 11.16 13.96 -0.08
C GLU A 26 12.43 13.11 -0.09
N ALA A 27 13.51 13.58 0.55
CA ALA A 27 14.77 12.84 0.65
C ALA A 27 14.61 11.55 1.47
N GLY A 28 13.87 11.60 2.58
CA GLY A 28 13.53 10.42 3.36
C GLY A 28 12.69 9.43 2.56
N GLN A 29 11.65 9.89 1.87
CA GLN A 29 10.80 9.06 1.03
C GLN A 29 11.59 8.38 -0.09
N MET A 30 12.45 9.12 -0.79
CA MET A 30 13.34 8.58 -1.83
C MET A 30 14.27 7.49 -1.28
N ARG A 31 14.89 7.72 -0.12
CA ARG A 31 15.77 6.74 0.52
C ARG A 31 15.03 5.43 0.83
N ILE A 32 13.79 5.51 1.30
CA ILE A 32 12.98 4.31 1.58
C ILE A 32 12.65 3.56 0.28
N MET A 33 12.26 4.28 -0.77
CA MET A 33 11.98 3.65 -2.08
C MET A 33 13.24 2.99 -2.67
N GLU A 34 14.41 3.60 -2.52
CA GLU A 34 15.71 3.04 -2.96
C GLU A 34 16.11 1.80 -2.16
N GLN A 35 15.86 1.80 -0.85
CA GLN A 35 16.06 0.61 0.00
C GLN A 35 15.12 -0.54 -0.38
N GLY A 36 14.02 -0.24 -1.06
CA GLY A 36 12.97 -1.18 -1.46
C GLY A 36 12.21 -1.75 -0.27
N PHE A 37 11.06 -2.38 -0.51
CA PHE A 37 10.29 -3.09 0.50
C PHE A 37 10.63 -4.58 0.52
N THR A 38 10.30 -5.27 1.60
CA THR A 38 10.42 -6.73 1.73
C THR A 38 9.05 -7.40 1.50
N PRO A 39 8.99 -8.72 1.25
CA PRO A 39 7.72 -9.45 1.25
C PRO A 39 6.94 -9.32 2.57
N ASP A 40 7.64 -9.26 3.70
CA ASP A 40 7.03 -9.06 5.01
C ASP A 40 6.39 -7.67 5.12
N ASP A 41 7.05 -6.62 4.61
CA ASP A 41 6.45 -5.28 4.52
C ASP A 41 5.14 -5.32 3.70
N LEU A 42 5.13 -6.03 2.57
CA LEU A 42 3.92 -6.16 1.76
C LEU A 42 2.81 -6.91 2.51
N ALA A 43 3.15 -7.99 3.22
CA ALA A 43 2.18 -8.73 4.03
C ALA A 43 1.59 -7.86 5.16
N GLU A 44 2.44 -7.14 5.89
CA GLU A 44 2.02 -6.19 6.92
C GLU A 44 1.09 -5.10 6.35
N PHE A 45 1.41 -4.57 5.16
CA PHE A 45 0.56 -3.60 4.49
C PHE A 45 -0.80 -4.20 4.11
N CYS A 46 -0.82 -5.41 3.53
CA CYS A 46 -2.06 -6.11 3.18
C CYS A 46 -2.96 -6.31 4.40
N ASP A 47 -2.38 -6.74 5.53
CA ASP A 47 -3.11 -6.89 6.78
C ASP A 47 -3.69 -5.54 7.23
N LEU A 48 -2.89 -4.47 7.23
CA LEU A 48 -3.33 -3.13 7.62
C LEU A 48 -4.48 -2.64 6.71
N ALA A 49 -4.31 -2.76 5.40
CA ALA A 49 -5.24 -2.31 4.37
C ALA A 49 -6.47 -3.22 4.19
N ASP A 50 -6.54 -4.36 4.90
CA ASP A 50 -7.60 -5.38 4.73
C ASP A 50 -7.71 -5.89 3.28
N LEU A 51 -6.53 -6.13 2.68
CA LEU A 51 -6.39 -6.62 1.32
C LEU A 51 -5.97 -8.09 1.33
N ASP A 52 -6.79 -8.95 0.74
CA ASP A 52 -6.33 -10.28 0.36
C ASP A 52 -5.30 -10.20 -0.79
N TRP A 53 -4.61 -11.31 -1.06
CA TRP A 53 -3.56 -11.36 -2.09
C TRP A 53 -4.07 -11.04 -3.50
N ILE A 54 -5.33 -11.31 -3.82
CA ILE A 54 -5.92 -11.00 -5.13
C ILE A 54 -6.09 -9.49 -5.26
N ARG A 55 -6.63 -8.86 -4.22
CA ARG A 55 -6.77 -7.40 -4.14
C ARG A 55 -5.42 -6.69 -4.14
N ALA A 56 -4.43 -7.22 -3.42
CA ALA A 56 -3.07 -6.69 -3.45
C ALA A 56 -2.45 -6.75 -4.85
N CYS A 57 -2.61 -7.88 -5.56
CA CYS A 57 -2.18 -8.02 -6.95
C CYS A 57 -2.83 -6.98 -7.86
N TYR A 58 -4.14 -6.77 -7.70
CA TYR A 58 -4.89 -5.78 -8.47
C TYR A 58 -4.38 -4.36 -8.22
N ALA A 59 -4.27 -3.94 -6.96
CA ALA A 59 -3.85 -2.59 -6.59
C ALA A 59 -2.39 -2.29 -6.99
N LEU A 60 -1.53 -3.30 -6.96
CA LEU A 60 -0.13 -3.19 -7.40
C LEU A 60 0.05 -3.42 -8.91
N ASN A 61 -1.03 -3.70 -9.65
CA ASN A 61 -1.00 -4.03 -11.07
C ASN A 61 0.02 -5.13 -11.43
N ILE A 62 -0.01 -6.23 -10.66
CA ILE A 62 0.85 -7.40 -10.87
C ILE A 62 0.01 -8.67 -10.98
N SER A 63 0.52 -9.67 -11.70
CA SER A 63 -0.16 -10.97 -11.79
C SER A 63 0.04 -11.83 -10.55
N GLY A 64 -0.87 -12.77 -10.31
CA GLY A 64 -0.74 -13.78 -9.25
C GLY A 64 0.57 -14.59 -9.32
N MET A 65 1.04 -14.90 -10.53
CA MET A 65 2.33 -15.57 -10.72
C MET A 65 3.52 -14.68 -10.35
N LYS A 66 3.40 -13.36 -10.58
CA LYS A 66 4.43 -12.40 -10.20
C LYS A 66 4.47 -12.24 -8.68
N ILE A 67 3.33 -12.16 -8.00
CA ILE A 67 3.33 -12.07 -6.53
C ILE A 67 3.95 -13.32 -5.89
N HIS A 68 3.60 -14.52 -6.37
CA HIS A 68 4.18 -15.76 -5.84
C HIS A 68 5.71 -15.74 -5.92
N ARG A 69 6.27 -15.25 -7.03
CA ARG A 69 7.73 -15.12 -7.19
C ARG A 69 8.34 -14.10 -6.23
N ILE A 70 7.66 -12.96 -6.06
CA ILE A 70 8.10 -11.88 -5.17
C ILE A 70 8.17 -12.36 -3.72
N MET A 71 7.22 -13.19 -3.27
CA MET A 71 7.23 -13.73 -1.90
C MET A 71 8.44 -14.61 -1.58
N HIS A 72 9.22 -15.03 -2.58
CA HIS A 72 10.46 -15.78 -2.40
C HIS A 72 11.74 -14.93 -2.59
N GLN A 73 11.60 -13.61 -2.74
CA GLN A 73 12.71 -12.68 -2.88
C GLN A 73 13.06 -12.01 -1.56
N THR A 74 14.29 -11.51 -1.42
CA THR A 74 14.68 -10.72 -0.25
C THR A 74 13.98 -9.34 -0.23
N PHE A 75 13.84 -8.73 -1.41
CA PHE A 75 13.20 -7.42 -1.60
C PHE A 75 12.23 -7.47 -2.77
N LEU A 76 11.17 -6.66 -2.70
CA LEU A 76 10.26 -6.45 -3.82
C LEU A 76 11.02 -5.77 -4.98
N PRO A 77 10.69 -6.07 -6.24
CA PRO A 77 11.23 -5.36 -7.39
C PRO A 77 11.03 -3.84 -7.24
N PRO A 78 11.95 -2.98 -7.73
CA PRO A 78 11.89 -1.53 -7.54
C PRO A 78 10.54 -0.91 -7.93
N GLU A 79 9.97 -1.33 -9.07
CA GLU A 79 8.67 -0.83 -9.51
C GLU A 79 7.52 -1.26 -8.58
N THR A 80 7.56 -2.49 -8.04
CA THR A 80 6.57 -2.94 -7.05
C THR A 80 6.75 -2.21 -5.72
N SER A 81 7.99 -1.92 -5.32
CA SER A 81 8.27 -1.11 -4.12
C SER A 81 7.71 0.31 -4.24
N LYS A 82 7.87 0.95 -5.40
CA LYS A 82 7.30 2.28 -5.68
C LYS A 82 5.77 2.25 -5.66
N GLU A 83 5.15 1.28 -6.31
CA GLU A 83 3.69 1.14 -6.30
C GLU A 83 3.15 0.89 -4.89
N LEU A 84 3.83 0.05 -4.09
CA LEU A 84 3.48 -0.16 -2.68
C LEU A 84 3.63 1.14 -1.87
N PHE A 85 4.69 1.92 -2.12
CA PHE A 85 4.89 3.21 -1.46
C PHE A 85 3.73 4.18 -1.73
N HIS A 86 3.38 4.39 -3.01
CA HIS A 86 2.27 5.30 -3.37
C HIS A 86 0.94 4.82 -2.79
N LEU A 87 0.69 3.51 -2.83
CA LEU A 87 -0.51 2.92 -2.25
C LEU A 87 -0.55 3.16 -0.73
N ALA A 88 0.59 2.98 -0.06
CA ALA A 88 0.72 3.25 1.36
C ALA A 88 0.46 4.72 1.70
N GLN A 89 0.96 5.68 0.91
CA GLN A 89 0.68 7.10 1.12
C GLN A 89 -0.83 7.41 1.04
N MET A 90 -1.52 6.86 0.04
CA MET A 90 -2.97 7.01 -0.10
C MET A 90 -3.72 6.45 1.11
N TYR A 91 -3.35 5.25 1.59
CA TYR A 91 -3.96 4.68 2.80
C TYR A 91 -3.64 5.49 4.06
N ALA A 92 -2.43 6.05 4.16
CA ALA A 92 -2.07 6.93 5.28
C ALA A 92 -2.97 8.18 5.32
N GLN A 93 -3.16 8.83 4.17
CA GLN A 93 -4.06 9.98 4.02
C GLN A 93 -5.51 9.59 4.33
N GLY A 94 -5.99 8.46 3.79
CA GLY A 94 -7.33 7.96 4.04
C GLY A 94 -7.61 7.64 5.51
N TYR A 95 -6.64 7.09 6.24
CA TYR A 95 -6.76 6.85 7.68
C TYR A 95 -6.80 8.13 8.50
N GLU A 96 -6.04 9.15 8.10
CA GLU A 96 -6.09 10.47 8.72
C GLU A 96 -7.44 11.16 8.46
N PHE A 97 -7.90 11.18 7.21
CA PHE A 97 -9.18 11.78 6.82
C PHE A 97 -10.38 11.12 7.54
N SER A 98 -10.44 9.79 7.53
CA SER A 98 -11.55 9.03 8.13
C SER A 98 -11.51 8.93 9.66
N ASN A 99 -10.38 9.30 10.28
CA ASN A 99 -10.06 9.06 11.69
C ASN A 99 -10.27 7.61 12.15
N SER A 100 -10.24 6.64 11.22
CA SER A 100 -10.46 5.23 11.52
C SER A 100 -10.05 4.32 10.37
N ARG A 101 -9.11 3.40 10.65
CA ARG A 101 -8.73 2.33 9.71
C ARG A 101 -9.93 1.59 9.15
N LYS A 102 -10.86 1.18 10.01
CA LYS A 102 -12.04 0.42 9.58
C LYS A 102 -12.91 1.27 8.64
N ARG A 103 -13.20 2.53 8.99
CA ARG A 103 -14.04 3.39 8.14
C ARG A 103 -13.42 3.61 6.77
N PHE A 104 -12.10 3.78 6.69
CA PHE A 104 -11.44 3.94 5.41
C PHE A 104 -11.43 2.65 4.58
N ASN A 105 -11.06 1.51 5.18
CA ASN A 105 -11.08 0.22 4.48
C ASN A 105 -12.50 -0.13 4.00
N ASP A 106 -13.52 0.15 4.81
CA ASP A 106 -14.93 0.06 4.39
C ASP A 106 -15.21 1.02 3.22
N TRP A 107 -14.76 2.28 3.31
CA TRP A 107 -14.95 3.29 2.26
C TRP A 107 -14.36 2.85 0.92
N MET A 108 -13.21 2.19 0.91
CA MET A 108 -12.56 1.66 -0.30
C MET A 108 -13.43 0.63 -1.05
N THR A 109 -14.33 -0.07 -0.34
CA THR A 109 -15.17 -1.14 -0.90
C THR A 109 -16.62 -0.73 -1.15
N MET A 110 -17.00 0.50 -0.81
CA MET A 110 -18.35 1.00 -1.01
C MET A 110 -18.47 1.77 -2.32
N GLU A 111 -19.54 1.51 -3.06
CA GLU A 111 -19.83 2.23 -4.31
C GLU A 111 -20.04 3.74 -4.07
N ARG A 112 -19.69 4.52 -5.09
CA ARG A 112 -19.81 5.98 -5.07
C ARG A 112 -20.51 6.47 -6.32
N LYS A 113 -21.58 7.23 -6.14
CA LYS A 113 -22.40 7.77 -7.24
C LYS A 113 -21.58 8.63 -8.21
N TYR A 114 -20.64 9.41 -7.69
CA TYR A 114 -19.83 10.34 -8.48
C TYR A 114 -18.75 9.65 -9.33
N VAL A 115 -18.40 8.38 -9.05
CA VAL A 115 -17.59 7.53 -9.94
C VAL A 115 -18.43 6.41 -10.58
N ARG A 116 -19.65 6.76 -11.02
CA ARG A 116 -20.54 5.85 -11.77
C ARG A 116 -20.83 4.53 -11.03
N PHE A 117 -20.98 4.59 -9.71
CA PHE A 117 -21.24 3.44 -8.84
C PHE A 117 -20.09 2.43 -8.78
N LEU A 118 -18.87 2.86 -9.13
CA LEU A 118 -17.66 2.10 -8.85
C LEU A 118 -17.22 2.30 -7.39
N THR A 119 -16.45 1.35 -6.87
CA THR A 119 -15.76 1.50 -5.58
C THR A 119 -14.42 2.20 -5.79
N PRO A 120 -13.90 2.98 -4.82
CA PRO A 120 -12.57 3.56 -4.94
C PRO A 120 -11.49 2.51 -5.20
N PHE A 121 -11.66 1.30 -4.65
CA PHE A 121 -10.72 0.18 -4.85
C PHE A 121 -10.52 -0.20 -6.32
N VAL A 122 -11.56 -0.19 -7.16
CA VAL A 122 -11.41 -0.57 -8.58
C VAL A 122 -10.64 0.46 -9.41
N LEU A 123 -10.30 1.61 -8.85
CA LEU A 123 -9.48 2.60 -9.54
C LEU A 123 -7.98 2.36 -9.33
N LEU A 124 -7.62 1.51 -8.36
CA LEU A 124 -6.23 1.38 -7.91
C LEU A 124 -5.30 0.66 -8.90
N ASN A 125 -5.80 0.01 -9.94
CA ASN A 125 -4.96 -0.74 -10.88
C ASN A 125 -4.22 0.15 -11.90
N SER A 126 -4.49 1.45 -11.92
CA SER A 126 -3.85 2.43 -12.81
C SER A 126 -3.36 3.65 -12.03
N ARG A 127 -2.40 4.38 -12.60
CA ARG A 127 -1.87 5.59 -11.96
C ARG A 127 -2.93 6.68 -11.89
N GLU A 128 -3.67 6.85 -12.98
CA GLU A 128 -4.74 7.83 -13.12
C GLU A 128 -5.89 7.51 -12.14
N GLY A 129 -6.28 6.25 -12.03
CA GLY A 129 -7.32 5.84 -11.09
C GLY A 129 -6.89 5.96 -9.61
N LYS A 130 -5.62 5.71 -9.28
CA LYS A 130 -5.08 6.01 -7.94
C LYS A 130 -5.15 7.51 -7.62
N ALA A 131 -4.81 8.37 -8.58
CA ALA A 131 -4.93 9.82 -8.41
C ALA A 131 -6.40 10.23 -8.20
N GLU A 132 -7.31 9.70 -9.02
CA GLU A 132 -8.75 9.95 -8.87
C GLU A 132 -9.27 9.48 -7.50
N ALA A 133 -8.87 8.30 -7.02
CA ALA A 133 -9.21 7.82 -5.67
C ALA A 133 -8.69 8.75 -4.57
N ASN A 134 -7.49 9.32 -4.75
CA ASN A 134 -6.89 10.24 -3.81
C ASN A 134 -7.60 11.61 -3.78
N ASP A 135 -8.06 12.10 -4.94
CA ASP A 135 -8.82 13.36 -5.04
C ASP A 135 -10.20 13.30 -4.34
N MET A 136 -10.66 12.10 -3.96
CA MET A 136 -11.90 11.91 -3.19
C MET A 136 -11.71 11.98 -1.66
N LEU A 137 -10.46 11.99 -1.19
CA LEU A 137 -10.10 12.08 0.23
C LEU A 137 -10.13 13.54 0.68
#